data_AF-A0A7Y5A2Y6-F1
#
_entry.id   AF-A0A7Y5A2Y6-F1
#
_cell.length_a   1.000
_cell.length_b   1.000
_cell.length_c   1.000
_cell.angle_alpha   90.00
_cell.angle_beta   90.00
_cell.angle_gamma   90.00
#
_symmetry.space_group_name_H-M   'P 1'
#
loop_
_entity.id
_entity.type
_entity.pdbx_description
1 polymer ?
#
loop_
_entity_poly.entity_id
_entity_poly.type
_entity_poly.pdbx_seq_one_letter_code
_entity_poly.pdbx_strand_id
1 'polypeptide(L)'
;MTTLTQKDLENFWIRCYLSPSTDLENAAIDRAYLDFNRTLHGIGKEQSDDKLNDLKSVMKKIVLELLTMTFKNQDDFDRWHETKCAELVKAFQDISNHPLYIGQAQKWINMTLKYLFALGENRIKGISRNYEYFHFPIDNIIQEKLVKRGIPKIDIPWSRINNYGKYLKYQCLVREKFAGQIPIEVEFRLFNE
;
A
#
# COMPACT_ATOMS: atom_id res chain seq x y z
N MET A 1 -32.77 21.46 7.45
CA MET A 1 -31.59 20.73 7.96
C MET A 1 -31.49 19.42 7.20
N THR A 2 -30.29 18.99 6.85
CA THR A 2 -30.09 17.68 6.21
C THR A 2 -30.36 16.56 7.21
N THR A 3 -30.93 15.45 6.73
CA THR A 3 -31.13 14.21 7.51
C THR A 3 -29.97 13.23 7.36
N LEU A 4 -28.97 13.56 6.52
CA LEU A 4 -27.81 12.71 6.27
C LEU A 4 -26.87 12.70 7.48
N THR A 5 -26.50 11.49 7.91
CA THR A 5 -25.50 11.29 8.96
C THR A 5 -24.09 11.33 8.38
N GLN A 6 -23.09 11.53 9.24
CA GLN A 6 -21.67 11.42 8.85
C GLN A 6 -21.36 10.04 8.23
N LYS A 7 -21.96 8.98 8.75
CA LYS A 7 -21.82 7.61 8.23
C LYS A 7 -22.38 7.48 6.80
N ASP A 8 -23.46 8.19 6.48
CA ASP A 8 -24.02 8.20 5.13
C ASP A 8 -23.07 8.87 4.14
N LEU A 9 -22.45 9.99 4.54
CA LEU A 9 -21.45 10.70 3.75
C LEU A 9 -20.19 9.85 3.53
N GLU A 10 -19.70 9.18 4.58
CA GLU A 10 -18.57 8.25 4.47
C GLU A 10 -18.88 7.07 3.54
N ASN A 11 -20.05 6.45 3.71
CA ASN A 11 -20.46 5.33 2.85
C ASN A 11 -20.58 5.76 1.39
N PHE A 12 -21.04 6.98 1.11
CA PHE A 12 -21.08 7.53 -0.23
C PHE A 12 -19.68 7.61 -0.85
N TRP A 13 -18.72 8.23 -0.15
CA TRP A 13 -17.35 8.35 -0.65
C TRP A 13 -16.65 6.99 -0.78
N ILE A 14 -16.88 6.06 0.14
CA ILE A 14 -16.39 4.68 0.04
C ILE A 14 -16.91 4.01 -1.24
N ARG A 15 -18.21 4.15 -1.54
CA ARG A 15 -18.80 3.59 -2.77
C ARG A 15 -18.22 4.24 -4.03
N CYS A 16 -18.06 5.57 -4.04
CA CYS A 16 -17.48 6.28 -5.18
C CYS A 16 -16.01 5.91 -5.41
N TYR A 17 -15.23 5.74 -4.34
CA TYR A 17 -13.79 5.59 -4.44
C TYR A 17 -13.33 4.14 -4.56
N LEU A 18 -13.86 3.24 -3.72
CA LEU A 18 -13.48 1.82 -3.70
C LEU A 18 -14.38 0.96 -4.58
N SER A 19 -15.59 1.41 -4.91
CA SER A 19 -16.59 0.66 -5.68
C SER A 19 -16.70 -0.82 -5.26
N PRO A 20 -16.93 -1.10 -3.95
CA PRO A 20 -16.89 -2.47 -3.43
C PRO A 20 -17.98 -3.33 -4.06
N SER A 21 -17.58 -4.37 -4.78
CA SER A 21 -18.46 -5.42 -5.32
C SER A 21 -18.58 -6.63 -4.37
N THR A 22 -17.64 -6.77 -3.44
CA THR A 22 -17.58 -7.85 -2.44
C THR A 22 -17.41 -7.25 -1.03
N ASP A 23 -16.27 -7.49 -0.39
CA ASP A 23 -15.87 -6.93 0.90
C ASP A 23 -14.94 -5.71 0.72
N LEU A 24 -14.73 -4.96 1.82
CA LEU A 24 -13.97 -3.73 1.80
C LEU A 24 -12.47 -3.98 1.64
N GLU A 25 -11.99 -5.13 2.13
CA GLU A 25 -10.61 -5.57 2.01
C GLU A 25 -10.23 -5.77 0.55
N ASN A 26 -11.07 -6.48 -0.21
CA ASN A 26 -10.88 -6.70 -1.64
C ASN A 26 -10.99 -5.41 -2.42
N ALA A 27 -11.95 -4.55 -2.05
CA ALA A 27 -12.08 -3.26 -2.70
C ALA A 27 -10.83 -2.39 -2.49
N ALA A 28 -10.22 -2.43 -1.30
CA ALA A 28 -8.94 -1.76 -1.02
C ALA A 28 -7.78 -2.37 -1.81
N ILE A 29 -7.67 -3.69 -1.87
CA ILE A 29 -6.65 -4.42 -2.66
C ILE A 29 -6.76 -4.05 -4.14
N ASP A 30 -7.98 -4.05 -4.68
CA ASP A 30 -8.26 -3.75 -6.07
C ASP A 30 -7.94 -2.29 -6.41
N ARG A 31 -8.36 -1.37 -5.54
CA ARG A 31 -8.04 0.06 -5.68
C ARG A 31 -6.53 0.30 -5.65
N ALA A 32 -5.82 -0.33 -4.71
CA ALA A 32 -4.36 -0.23 -4.58
C ALA A 32 -3.62 -0.79 -5.80
N TYR A 33 -4.17 -1.84 -6.43
CA TYR A 33 -3.62 -2.37 -7.69
C TYR A 33 -3.66 -1.33 -8.82
N LEU A 34 -4.78 -0.62 -8.96
CA LEU A 34 -4.93 0.45 -9.96
C LEU A 34 -3.95 1.62 -9.74
N ASP A 35 -3.46 1.82 -8.53
CA ASP A 35 -2.53 2.92 -8.23
C ASP A 35 -1.12 2.68 -8.78
N PHE A 36 -0.76 1.44 -9.13
CA PHE A 36 0.54 1.14 -9.75
C PHE A 36 0.45 0.41 -11.10
N ASN A 37 -0.70 -0.16 -11.48
CA ASN A 37 -0.83 -0.96 -12.71
C ASN A 37 -0.39 -0.21 -13.97
N ARG A 38 -0.54 1.13 -14.01
CA ARG A 38 -0.07 1.99 -15.11
C ARG A 38 1.43 1.91 -15.36
N THR A 39 2.20 1.39 -14.39
CA THR A 39 3.65 1.16 -14.51
C THR A 39 4.01 -0.21 -15.08
N LEU A 40 3.03 -1.13 -15.19
CA LEU A 40 3.15 -2.45 -15.81
C LEU A 40 2.90 -2.36 -17.32
N HIS A 41 3.73 -1.56 -18.02
CA HIS A 41 3.60 -1.38 -19.46
C HIS A 41 3.70 -2.72 -20.21
N GLY A 42 2.73 -3.01 -21.06
CA GLY A 42 2.70 -4.23 -21.89
C GLY A 42 1.91 -5.40 -21.30
N ILE A 43 1.54 -5.35 -20.02
CA ILE A 43 0.92 -6.50 -19.33
C ILE A 43 -0.49 -6.85 -19.82
N GLY A 44 -1.19 -5.92 -20.46
CA GLY A 44 -2.59 -6.12 -20.87
C GLY A 44 -2.82 -7.32 -21.80
N LYS A 45 -1.77 -7.85 -22.44
CA LYS A 45 -1.84 -9.08 -23.27
C LYS A 45 -1.61 -10.37 -22.48
N GLU A 46 -1.04 -10.30 -21.28
CA GLU A 46 -0.65 -11.46 -20.46
C GLU A 46 -1.54 -11.66 -19.22
N GLN A 47 -2.25 -10.61 -18.80
CA GLN A 47 -3.09 -10.60 -17.62
C GLN A 47 -4.52 -11.02 -17.97
N SER A 48 -4.84 -12.30 -17.73
CA SER A 48 -6.23 -12.74 -17.62
C SER A 48 -6.80 -12.41 -16.24
N ASP A 49 -8.13 -12.39 -16.15
CA ASP A 49 -8.83 -12.18 -14.87
C ASP A 49 -8.43 -13.25 -13.83
N ASP A 50 -8.25 -14.51 -14.24
CA ASP A 50 -7.82 -15.60 -13.36
C ASP A 50 -6.45 -15.35 -12.72
N LYS A 51 -5.47 -14.95 -13.54
CA LYS A 51 -4.13 -14.63 -13.05
C LYS A 51 -4.15 -13.46 -12.08
N LEU A 52 -4.95 -12.44 -12.36
CA LEU A 52 -5.11 -11.32 -11.45
C LEU A 52 -5.79 -11.75 -10.13
N ASN A 53 -6.77 -12.65 -10.19
CA ASN A 53 -7.43 -13.20 -9.01
C ASN A 53 -6.47 -14.05 -8.16
N ASP A 54 -5.54 -14.78 -8.77
CA ASP A 54 -4.49 -15.51 -8.03
C ASP A 54 -3.58 -14.55 -7.25
N LEU A 55 -3.14 -13.45 -7.87
CA LEU A 55 -2.35 -12.43 -7.16
C LEU A 55 -3.12 -11.74 -6.05
N LYS A 56 -4.38 -11.40 -6.29
CA LYS A 56 -5.27 -10.84 -5.26
C LYS A 56 -5.42 -11.81 -4.09
N SER A 57 -5.43 -13.12 -4.35
CA SER A 57 -5.48 -14.15 -3.30
C SER A 57 -4.21 -14.17 -2.44
N VAL A 58 -3.04 -13.88 -3.00
CA VAL A 58 -1.81 -13.66 -2.23
C VAL A 58 -1.94 -12.40 -1.36
N MET A 59 -2.41 -11.30 -1.93
CA MET A 59 -2.60 -10.06 -1.18
C MET A 59 -3.63 -10.20 -0.03
N LYS A 60 -4.73 -10.93 -0.26
CA LYS A 60 -5.71 -11.27 0.78
C LYS A 60 -5.07 -11.98 1.98
N LYS A 61 -4.16 -12.94 1.72
CA LYS A 61 -3.43 -13.64 2.79
C LYS A 61 -2.51 -12.70 3.56
N ILE A 62 -1.80 -11.80 2.86
CA ILE A 62 -0.96 -10.76 3.48
C ILE A 62 -1.80 -9.87 4.40
N VAL A 63 -2.97 -9.41 3.96
CA VAL A 63 -3.88 -8.58 4.77
C VAL A 63 -4.37 -9.36 5.99
N LEU A 64 -4.86 -10.60 5.81
CA LEU A 64 -5.35 -11.43 6.92
C LEU A 64 -4.25 -11.67 7.98
N GLU A 65 -3.04 -11.95 7.53
CA GLU A 65 -1.87 -12.12 8.40
C GLU A 65 -1.59 -10.84 9.20
N LEU A 66 -1.54 -9.67 8.54
CA LEU A 66 -1.34 -8.39 9.20
C LEU A 66 -2.43 -8.04 10.24
N LEU A 67 -3.70 -8.31 9.94
CA LEU A 67 -4.82 -8.04 10.85
C LEU A 67 -4.84 -8.96 12.09
N THR A 68 -4.16 -10.11 12.01
CA THR A 68 -4.15 -11.13 13.06
C THR A 68 -2.83 -11.20 13.83
N MET A 69 -1.73 -10.67 13.29
CA MET A 69 -0.43 -10.60 13.95
C MET A 69 -0.20 -9.31 14.75
N THR A 70 0.80 -9.32 15.63
CA THR A 70 1.29 -8.15 16.35
C THR A 70 2.80 -8.04 16.13
N PHE A 71 3.29 -6.89 15.70
CA PHE A 71 4.73 -6.62 15.59
C PHE A 71 5.23 -5.99 16.89
N LYS A 72 6.47 -6.32 17.31
CA LYS A 72 7.02 -5.77 18.57
C LYS A 72 7.69 -4.41 18.36
N ASN A 73 8.11 -4.12 17.14
CA ASN A 73 8.82 -2.90 16.76
C ASN A 73 8.85 -2.76 15.23
N GLN A 74 9.41 -1.64 14.76
CA GLN A 74 9.58 -1.34 13.34
C GLN A 74 10.40 -2.41 12.61
N ASP A 75 11.45 -2.97 13.22
CA ASP A 75 12.30 -3.96 12.55
C ASP A 75 11.55 -5.27 12.27
N ASP A 76 10.63 -5.67 13.16
CA ASP A 76 9.74 -6.81 12.93
C ASP A 76 8.84 -6.56 11.71
N PHE A 77 8.25 -5.37 11.62
CA PHE A 77 7.42 -4.98 10.47
C PHE A 77 8.26 -4.89 9.19
N ASP A 78 9.47 -4.31 9.24
CA ASP A 78 10.34 -4.14 8.08
C ASP A 78 10.73 -5.49 7.46
N ARG A 79 11.06 -6.49 8.29
CA ARG A 79 11.34 -7.88 7.87
C ARG A 79 10.11 -8.60 7.31
N TRP A 80 8.96 -8.42 7.97
CA TRP A 80 7.71 -8.97 7.47
C TRP A 80 7.37 -8.39 6.10
N HIS A 81 7.43 -7.08 5.96
CA HIS A 81 7.13 -6.37 4.73
C HIS A 81 8.11 -6.76 3.60
N GLU A 82 9.40 -6.98 3.91
CA GLU A 82 10.39 -7.50 2.94
C GLU A 82 9.96 -8.87 2.41
N THR A 83 9.65 -9.78 3.33
CA THR A 83 9.18 -11.12 3.00
C THR A 83 7.93 -11.07 2.12
N LYS A 84 6.96 -10.20 2.44
CA LYS A 84 5.70 -10.09 1.67
C LYS A 84 5.89 -9.45 0.30
N CYS A 85 6.80 -8.49 0.18
CA CYS A 85 7.21 -7.97 -1.12
C CYS A 85 7.83 -9.07 -1.99
N ALA A 86 8.72 -9.90 -1.43
CA ALA A 86 9.33 -11.01 -2.15
C ALA A 86 8.31 -12.09 -2.56
N GLU A 87 7.36 -12.43 -1.67
CA GLU A 87 6.24 -13.34 -1.97
C GLU A 87 5.40 -12.85 -3.15
N LEU A 88 5.03 -11.56 -3.17
CA LEU A 88 4.27 -10.97 -4.29
C LEU A 88 5.06 -10.97 -5.60
N VAL A 89 6.34 -10.60 -5.56
CA VAL A 89 7.22 -10.63 -6.74
C VAL A 89 7.29 -12.04 -7.32
N LYS A 90 7.48 -13.05 -6.48
CA LYS A 90 7.51 -14.45 -6.90
C LYS A 90 6.17 -14.90 -7.49
N ALA A 91 5.07 -14.66 -6.78
CA ALA A 91 3.73 -15.04 -7.26
C ALA A 91 3.39 -14.40 -8.63
N PHE A 92 3.89 -13.19 -8.88
CA PHE A 92 3.74 -12.52 -10.17
C PHE A 92 4.57 -13.16 -11.28
N GLN A 93 5.82 -13.52 -10.99
CA GLN A 93 6.70 -14.23 -11.93
C GLN A 93 6.14 -15.60 -12.33
N ASP A 94 5.44 -16.28 -11.41
CA ASP A 94 4.84 -17.59 -11.69
C ASP A 94 3.70 -17.52 -12.72
N ILE A 95 3.11 -16.34 -12.97
CA ILE A 95 1.93 -16.19 -13.84
C ILE A 95 2.13 -15.21 -15.01
N SER A 96 3.21 -14.43 -15.02
CA SER A 96 3.51 -13.47 -16.09
C SER A 96 5.00 -13.44 -16.40
N ASN A 97 5.33 -13.25 -17.68
CA ASN A 97 6.72 -13.03 -18.10
C ASN A 97 7.18 -11.60 -17.82
N HIS A 98 6.25 -10.71 -17.45
CA HIS A 98 6.59 -9.37 -17.00
C HIS A 98 7.14 -9.40 -15.57
N PRO A 99 8.22 -8.65 -15.27
CA PRO A 99 8.70 -8.54 -13.91
C PRO A 99 7.82 -7.60 -13.09
N LEU A 100 7.48 -8.03 -11.86
CA LEU A 100 7.07 -7.14 -10.79
C LEU A 100 8.32 -6.73 -9.99
N TYR A 101 8.52 -5.43 -9.82
CA TYR A 101 9.64 -4.89 -9.03
C TYR A 101 9.22 -4.65 -7.57
N ILE A 102 10.19 -4.63 -6.65
CA ILE A 102 9.97 -4.28 -5.23
C ILE A 102 9.21 -2.96 -5.08
N GLY A 103 9.55 -1.97 -5.90
CA GLY A 103 8.86 -0.68 -5.94
C GLY A 103 7.36 -0.75 -6.24
N GLN A 104 6.93 -1.72 -7.03
CA GLN A 104 5.52 -1.97 -7.33
C GLN A 104 4.87 -2.80 -6.22
N ALA A 105 5.56 -3.84 -5.73
CA ALA A 105 5.07 -4.67 -4.62
C ALA A 105 4.83 -3.85 -3.34
N GLN A 106 5.78 -2.99 -2.94
CA GLN A 106 5.59 -2.10 -1.80
C GLN A 106 4.42 -1.14 -2.01
N LYS A 107 4.21 -0.64 -3.24
CA LYS A 107 3.12 0.31 -3.51
C LYS A 107 1.78 -0.38 -3.30
N TRP A 108 1.66 -1.63 -3.77
CA TRP A 108 0.44 -2.40 -3.61
C TRP A 108 0.14 -2.68 -2.13
N ILE A 109 1.11 -3.18 -1.37
CA ILE A 109 0.96 -3.43 0.08
C ILE A 109 0.61 -2.12 0.79
N ASN A 110 1.45 -1.09 0.67
CA ASN A 110 1.33 0.14 1.46
C ASN A 110 0.05 0.93 1.14
N MET A 111 -0.39 0.97 -0.13
CA MET A 111 -1.68 1.59 -0.47
C MET A 111 -2.85 0.78 0.06
N THR A 112 -2.77 -0.56 0.03
CA THR A 112 -3.80 -1.42 0.62
C THR A 112 -3.93 -1.11 2.12
N LEU A 113 -2.82 -1.13 2.85
CA LEU A 113 -2.81 -0.82 4.28
C LEU A 113 -3.32 0.59 4.59
N LYS A 114 -2.95 1.58 3.78
CA LYS A 114 -3.46 2.96 3.89
C LYS A 114 -4.98 3.01 3.73
N TYR A 115 -5.54 2.35 2.71
CA TYR A 115 -6.98 2.34 2.49
C TYR A 115 -7.73 1.62 3.60
N LEU A 116 -7.23 0.48 4.06
CA LEU A 116 -7.80 -0.23 5.20
C LEU A 116 -7.78 0.64 6.46
N PHE A 117 -6.68 1.35 6.71
CA PHE A 117 -6.58 2.27 7.83
C PHE A 117 -7.56 3.44 7.71
N ALA A 118 -7.73 4.01 6.51
CA ALA A 118 -8.72 5.05 6.23
C ALA A 118 -10.16 4.59 6.50
N LEU A 119 -10.47 3.32 6.25
CA LEU A 119 -11.78 2.73 6.54
C LEU A 119 -12.05 2.58 8.04
N GLY A 120 -10.98 2.51 8.84
CA GLY A 120 -11.01 2.53 10.30
C GLY A 120 -11.39 1.20 10.96
N GLU A 121 -11.07 1.09 12.25
CA GLU A 121 -11.26 -0.10 13.08
C GLU A 121 -12.71 -0.63 13.10
N ASN A 122 -13.68 0.27 12.98
CA ASN A 122 -15.10 -0.08 12.95
C ASN A 122 -15.49 -0.91 11.72
N ARG A 123 -14.70 -0.83 10.65
CA ARG A 123 -14.94 -1.54 9.38
C ARG A 123 -13.93 -2.66 9.18
N ILE A 124 -12.67 -2.41 9.50
CA ILE A 124 -11.57 -3.35 9.35
C ILE A 124 -10.99 -3.65 10.73
N LYS A 125 -11.47 -4.72 11.38
CA LYS A 125 -11.01 -5.10 12.71
C LYS A 125 -9.52 -5.50 12.66
N GLY A 126 -8.75 -4.98 13.60
CA GLY A 126 -7.32 -5.24 13.75
C GLY A 126 -6.41 -4.29 12.98
N ILE A 127 -6.95 -3.39 12.14
CA ILE A 127 -6.11 -2.50 11.32
C ILE A 127 -5.30 -1.51 12.17
N SER A 128 -5.86 -1.07 13.30
CA SER A 128 -5.22 -0.10 14.18
C SER A 128 -4.14 -0.72 15.07
N ARG A 129 -3.93 -2.04 15.01
CA ARG A 129 -2.97 -2.72 15.89
C ARG A 129 -1.52 -2.38 15.57
N ASN A 130 -1.21 -2.24 14.28
CA ASN A 130 0.17 -2.15 13.79
C ASN A 130 0.41 -0.88 12.94
N TYR A 131 -0.56 0.05 12.88
CA TYR A 131 -0.52 1.22 11.99
C TYR A 131 0.70 2.11 12.23
N GLU A 132 1.22 2.13 13.46
CA GLU A 132 2.44 2.89 13.82
C GLU A 132 3.68 2.46 13.03
N TYR A 133 3.70 1.23 12.50
CA TYR A 133 4.82 0.70 11.73
C TYR A 133 4.62 0.76 10.21
N PHE A 134 3.44 1.18 9.74
CA PHE A 134 3.12 1.14 8.31
C PHE A 134 4.06 2.03 7.50
N HIS A 135 4.57 1.48 6.41
CA HIS A 135 5.44 2.18 5.48
C HIS A 135 4.67 3.23 4.66
N PHE A 136 5.39 4.28 4.23
CA PHE A 136 4.86 5.20 3.23
C PHE A 136 4.66 4.47 1.89
N PRO A 137 3.52 4.63 1.20
CA PRO A 137 3.35 4.14 -0.17
C PRO A 137 4.14 4.99 -1.19
N ILE A 138 5.43 4.67 -1.37
CA ILE A 138 6.35 5.47 -2.20
C ILE A 138 5.90 5.48 -3.66
N ASP A 139 5.66 6.67 -4.20
CA ASP A 139 5.40 6.96 -5.61
C ASP A 139 5.92 8.36 -5.98
N ASN A 140 5.59 8.86 -7.18
CA ASN A 140 6.01 10.20 -7.58
C ASN A 140 5.32 11.32 -6.80
N ILE A 141 4.05 11.15 -6.43
CA ILE A 141 3.23 12.16 -5.74
C ILE A 141 3.82 12.40 -4.35
N ILE A 142 4.03 11.33 -3.59
CA ILE A 142 4.57 11.45 -2.25
C ILE A 142 6.03 11.92 -2.28
N GLN A 143 6.84 11.46 -3.24
CA GLN A 143 8.21 11.97 -3.41
C GLN A 143 8.25 13.47 -3.68
N GLU A 144 7.29 14.03 -4.43
CA GLU A 144 7.20 15.48 -4.63
C GLU A 144 6.91 16.25 -3.33
N LYS A 145 6.05 15.70 -2.46
CA LYS A 145 5.79 16.28 -1.13
C LYS A 145 7.01 16.19 -0.21
N LEU A 146 7.78 15.10 -0.31
CA LEU A 146 8.99 14.87 0.48
C LEU A 146 10.17 15.73 0.01
N VAL A 147 10.30 16.00 -1.31
CA VAL A 147 11.29 16.93 -1.88
C VAL A 147 11.14 18.33 -1.31
N LYS A 148 9.91 18.82 -1.18
CA LYS A 148 9.62 20.12 -0.55
C LYS A 148 10.09 20.20 0.91
N ARG A 149 10.43 19.05 1.52
CA ARG A 149 10.89 18.92 2.90
C ARG A 149 12.37 18.50 3.00
N GLY A 150 13.09 18.51 1.88
CA GLY A 150 14.52 18.24 1.83
C GLY A 150 14.89 16.76 1.75
N ILE A 151 13.94 15.87 1.47
CA ILE A 151 14.25 14.48 1.12
C ILE A 151 14.32 14.37 -0.41
N PRO A 152 15.48 14.02 -1.00
CA PRO A 152 15.59 13.92 -2.45
C PRO A 152 14.67 12.83 -3.01
N LYS A 153 14.36 12.91 -4.32
CA LYS A 153 13.75 11.76 -5.01
C LYS A 153 14.74 10.60 -5.04
N ILE A 154 14.20 9.38 -5.15
CA ILE A 154 14.98 8.21 -5.50
C ILE A 154 15.54 8.44 -6.92
N ASP A 155 16.81 8.15 -7.11
CA ASP A 155 17.60 8.29 -8.35
C ASP A 155 17.11 7.40 -9.52
N ILE A 156 16.22 6.46 -9.24
CA ILE A 156 15.55 5.61 -10.22
C ILE A 156 14.03 5.77 -10.09
N PRO A 157 13.26 5.51 -11.15
CA PRO A 157 11.80 5.46 -11.02
C PRO A 157 11.40 4.53 -9.89
N TRP A 158 10.52 4.98 -8.98
CA TRP A 158 10.11 4.19 -7.81
C TRP A 158 9.62 2.80 -8.22
N SER A 159 8.91 2.69 -9.34
CA SER A 159 8.36 1.44 -9.87
C SER A 159 9.41 0.48 -10.43
N ARG A 160 10.68 0.89 -10.51
CA ARG A 160 11.83 0.10 -10.98
C ARG A 160 12.82 -0.24 -9.87
N ILE A 161 12.52 0.10 -8.62
CA ILE A 161 13.33 -0.34 -7.48
C ILE A 161 13.23 -1.86 -7.39
N ASN A 162 14.34 -2.56 -7.59
CA ASN A 162 14.40 -4.03 -7.44
C ASN A 162 15.14 -4.49 -6.18
N ASN A 163 15.82 -3.58 -5.48
CA ASN A 163 16.57 -3.89 -4.27
C ASN A 163 15.78 -3.40 -3.05
N TYR A 164 15.37 -4.32 -2.17
CA TYR A 164 14.60 -3.97 -0.99
C TYR A 164 15.37 -3.05 -0.03
N GLY A 165 16.68 -3.28 0.16
CA GLY A 165 17.54 -2.39 0.95
C GLY A 165 17.55 -0.94 0.44
N LYS A 166 17.49 -0.71 -0.87
CA LYS A 166 17.36 0.64 -1.45
C LYS A 166 16.02 1.29 -1.10
N TYR A 167 14.93 0.51 -1.21
CA TYR A 167 13.60 0.94 -0.77
C TYR A 167 13.57 1.25 0.74
N LEU A 168 14.10 0.36 1.57
CA LEU A 168 14.10 0.48 3.02
C LEU A 168 14.92 1.67 3.50
N LYS A 169 16.10 1.91 2.89
CA LYS A 169 16.89 3.12 3.15
C LYS A 169 16.07 4.39 2.92
N TYR A 170 15.22 4.42 1.89
CA TYR A 170 14.33 5.56 1.66
C TYR A 170 13.27 5.70 2.76
N GLN A 171 12.67 4.59 3.21
CA GLN A 171 11.74 4.60 4.36
C GLN A 171 12.44 5.14 5.62
N CYS A 172 13.68 4.71 5.91
CA CYS A 172 14.46 5.22 7.04
C CYS A 172 14.68 6.73 6.94
N LEU A 173 15.09 7.25 5.77
CA LEU A 173 15.25 8.69 5.56
C LEU A 173 13.96 9.48 5.84
N VAL A 174 12.81 8.94 5.43
CA VAL A 174 11.49 9.54 5.72
C VAL A 174 11.21 9.51 7.22
N ARG A 175 11.40 8.37 7.88
CA ARG A 175 11.18 8.23 9.34
C ARG A 175 12.09 9.14 10.16
N GLU A 176 13.36 9.27 9.77
CA GLU A 176 14.32 10.20 10.39
C GLU A 176 13.86 11.65 10.23
N LYS A 177 13.39 12.04 9.03
CA LYS A 177 12.89 13.40 8.77
C LYS A 177 11.69 13.75 9.65
N PHE A 178 10.83 12.78 9.94
CA PHE A 178 9.63 12.94 10.75
C PHE A 178 9.72 12.20 12.10
N ALA A 179 10.93 12.16 12.69
CA ALA A 179 11.17 11.48 13.95
C ALA A 179 10.17 11.93 15.04
N GLY A 180 9.66 10.97 15.81
CA GLY A 180 8.64 11.20 16.83
C GLY A 180 7.21 11.29 16.30
N GLN A 181 6.97 11.10 15.00
CA GLN A 181 5.64 11.01 14.40
C GLN A 181 5.38 9.62 13.81
N ILE A 182 4.12 9.23 13.77
CA ILE A 182 3.68 7.98 13.15
C ILE A 182 3.73 8.13 11.62
N PRO A 183 4.45 7.25 10.89
CA PRO A 183 4.66 7.41 9.45
C PRO A 183 3.37 7.52 8.64
N ILE A 184 2.40 6.64 8.87
CA ILE A 184 1.15 6.66 8.10
C ILE A 184 0.35 7.95 8.34
N GLU A 185 0.31 8.48 9.56
CA GLU A 185 -0.36 9.75 9.86
C GLU A 185 0.29 10.94 9.15
N VAL A 186 1.63 10.95 9.11
CA VAL A 186 2.37 11.96 8.33
C VAL A 186 2.00 11.83 6.86
N GLU A 187 1.95 10.61 6.32
CA GLU A 187 1.60 10.40 4.93
C GLU A 187 0.18 10.89 4.59
N PHE A 188 -0.82 10.63 5.45
CA PHE A 188 -2.17 11.18 5.30
C PHE A 188 -2.16 12.71 5.29
N ARG A 189 -1.35 13.34 6.14
CA ARG A 189 -1.23 14.80 6.17
C ARG A 189 -0.65 15.33 4.86
N LEU A 190 0.45 14.72 4.39
CA LEU A 190 1.12 15.12 3.14
C LEU A 190 0.23 14.91 1.91
N PHE A 191 -0.61 13.88 1.91
CA PHE A 191 -1.55 13.60 0.83
C PHE A 191 -2.63 14.68 0.68
N ASN A 192 -3.00 15.36 1.77
CA ASN A 192 -4.05 16.39 1.79
C ASN A 192 -3.52 17.82 1.59
N GLU A 193 -2.22 18.01 1.40
CA GLU A 193 -1.60 19.28 0.99
C GLU A 193 -1.66 19.49 -0.53
#